data_AF-A0A927VYL3-F1
#
_entry.id   AF-A0A927VYL3-F1
#
_cell.length_a   1.000
_cell.length_b   1.000
_cell.length_c   1.000
_cell.angle_alpha   90.00
_cell.angle_beta   90.00
_cell.angle_gamma   90.00
#
_symmetry.space_group_name_H-M   'P 1'
#
loop_
_entity.id
_entity.type
_entity.pdbx_description
1 polymer ?
#
loop_
_entity_poly.entity_id
_entity_poly.type
_entity_poly.pdbx_seq_one_letter_code
_entity_poly.pdbx_strand_id
1 'polypeptide(L)'
;MKGKTRMAKHFIIGYIGSDRLGKGKELAEELGCPVLVMDDEIERLDGRKIFRLVMVNGEHAYRNAEFEMLSKLVDPAYDHGLAKDEDYPETMVVVCGDGIILDEMSLEILEKQTCVFVDEDPEVLWERVKDDSTIPYFFMASFNQEEKKKNFLDFHEIRRPVYMRAAGLDK
;
A
#
# COMPACT_ATOMS: atom_id res chain seq x y z
N MET A 1 -0.28 23.76 23.75
CA MET A 1 -1.51 22.95 23.70
C MET A 1 -1.29 21.88 22.65
N LYS A 2 -1.02 20.63 23.04
CA LYS A 2 -0.96 19.51 22.08
C LYS A 2 -2.39 19.34 21.54
N GLY A 3 -2.57 19.56 20.24
CA GLY A 3 -3.86 19.33 19.59
C GLY A 3 -4.33 17.91 19.89
N LYS A 4 -5.62 17.73 20.18
CA LYS A 4 -6.21 16.39 20.28
C LYS A 4 -5.89 15.66 18.99
N THR A 5 -5.02 14.66 19.03
CA THR A 5 -4.81 13.74 17.92
C THR A 5 -6.17 13.15 17.58
N ARG A 6 -6.64 13.38 16.35
CA ARG A 6 -7.89 12.80 15.88
C ARG A 6 -7.64 11.31 15.74
N MET A 7 -8.32 10.49 16.55
CA MET A 7 -8.24 9.03 16.48
C MET A 7 -8.57 8.60 15.05
N ALA A 8 -7.58 8.06 14.33
CA ALA A 8 -7.71 7.75 12.92
C ALA A 8 -6.59 6.83 12.44
N LYS A 9 -6.94 5.96 11.50
CA LYS A 9 -5.99 5.18 10.70
C LYS A 9 -5.49 6.06 9.54
N HIS A 10 -4.18 6.15 9.37
CA HIS A 10 -3.54 6.93 8.31
C HIS A 10 -2.93 5.97 7.29
N PHE A 11 -3.35 6.06 6.02
CA PHE A 11 -2.93 5.14 4.98
C PHE A 11 -1.82 5.75 4.14
N ILE A 12 -0.71 5.04 3.99
CA ILE A 12 0.44 5.46 3.18
C ILE A 12 0.36 4.71 1.85
N ILE A 13 0.22 5.47 0.77
CA ILE A 13 0.13 4.97 -0.60
C ILE A 13 1.26 5.55 -1.45
N GLY A 14 1.54 4.92 -2.58
CA GLY A 14 2.55 5.36 -3.52
C GLY A 14 3.00 4.26 -4.44
N TYR A 15 3.70 4.63 -5.50
CA TYR A 15 4.12 3.71 -6.54
C TYR A 15 5.29 2.83 -6.07
N ILE A 16 5.39 1.62 -6.61
CA ILE A 16 6.48 0.70 -6.25
C ILE A 16 7.86 1.36 -6.35
N GLY A 17 8.72 1.09 -5.36
CA GLY A 17 10.01 1.76 -5.17
C GLY A 17 9.95 3.03 -4.33
N SER A 18 8.76 3.60 -4.08
CA SER A 18 8.65 4.76 -3.21
C SER A 18 8.86 4.40 -1.74
N ASP A 19 9.37 5.34 -0.95
CA ASP A 19 9.71 5.15 0.47
C ASP A 19 8.47 5.21 1.36
N ARG A 20 7.43 4.41 1.04
CA ARG A 20 6.19 4.32 1.83
C ARG A 20 6.46 3.89 3.26
N LEU A 21 7.37 2.92 3.45
CA LEU A 21 7.70 2.43 4.78
C LEU A 21 8.45 3.46 5.62
N GLY A 22 9.43 4.17 5.04
CA GLY A 22 10.14 5.25 5.73
C GLY A 22 9.20 6.38 6.12
N LYS A 23 8.37 6.85 5.17
CA LYS A 23 7.35 7.89 5.43
C LYS A 23 6.30 7.46 6.44
N GLY A 24 5.88 6.19 6.40
CA GLY A 24 4.96 5.64 7.39
C GLY A 24 5.54 5.59 8.80
N LYS A 25 6.82 5.22 8.92
CA LYS A 25 7.53 5.21 10.22
C LYS A 25 7.72 6.62 10.77
N GLU A 26 8.09 7.59 9.93
CA GLU A 26 8.19 9.00 10.30
C GLU A 26 6.87 9.53 10.86
N LEU A 27 5.76 9.32 10.14
CA LEU A 27 4.43 9.73 10.60
C LEU A 27 4.01 9.02 11.90
N ALA A 28 4.31 7.73 12.02
CA ALA A 28 3.97 6.96 13.22
C ALA A 28 4.74 7.44 14.45
N GLU A 29 6.01 7.81 14.29
CA GLU A 29 6.82 8.41 15.36
C GLU A 29 6.24 9.76 15.80
N GLU A 30 5.84 10.62 14.87
CA GLU A 30 5.18 11.90 15.16
C GLU A 30 3.86 11.73 15.91
N LEU A 31 3.06 10.73 15.54
CA LEU A 31 1.77 10.44 16.13
C LEU A 31 1.87 9.60 17.42
N GLY A 32 3.01 8.98 17.70
CA GLY A 32 3.19 8.06 18.82
C GLY A 32 2.36 6.77 18.70
N CYS A 33 2.22 6.23 17.50
CA CYS A 33 1.40 5.05 17.19
C CYS A 33 2.20 3.97 16.43
N PRO A 34 1.68 2.74 16.27
CA PRO A 34 2.39 1.71 15.51
C PRO A 34 2.18 1.84 14.00
N VAL A 35 3.06 1.15 13.26
CA VAL A 35 2.96 0.93 11.82
C VAL A 35 2.49 -0.49 11.55
N LEU A 36 1.47 -0.65 10.71
CA LEU A 36 1.07 -1.91 10.10
C LEU A 36 1.49 -1.89 8.63
N VAL A 37 2.22 -2.90 8.17
CA VAL A 37 2.56 -3.08 6.75
C VAL A 37 1.60 -4.11 6.18
N MET A 38 0.76 -3.70 5.24
CA MET A 38 -0.31 -4.53 4.70
C MET A 38 0.22 -5.82 4.07
N ASP A 39 1.29 -5.74 3.31
CA ASP A 39 1.93 -6.89 2.68
C ASP A 39 2.42 -7.93 3.71
N ASP A 40 3.14 -7.48 4.75
CA ASP A 40 3.61 -8.36 5.82
C ASP A 40 2.45 -9.03 6.56
N GLU A 41 1.37 -8.29 6.78
CA GLU A 41 0.18 -8.78 7.47
C GLU A 41 -0.61 -9.78 6.61
N ILE A 42 -0.70 -9.55 5.29
CA ILE A 42 -1.28 -10.51 4.34
C ILE A 42 -0.47 -11.80 4.36
N GLU A 43 0.86 -11.72 4.30
CA GLU A 43 1.74 -12.90 4.37
C GLU A 43 1.59 -13.66 5.69
N ARG A 44 1.45 -12.93 6.80
CA ARG A 44 1.26 -13.52 8.13
C ARG A 44 -0.07 -14.28 8.21
N LEU A 45 -1.15 -13.70 7.71
CA LEU A 45 -2.49 -14.30 7.76
C LEU A 45 -2.66 -15.44 6.75
N ASP A 46 -2.10 -15.32 5.54
CA ASP A 46 -2.15 -16.36 4.49
C ASP A 46 -1.14 -17.50 4.76
N GLY A 47 -0.03 -17.21 5.44
CA GLY A 47 1.04 -18.16 5.73
C GLY A 47 2.01 -18.42 4.56
N ARG A 48 1.84 -17.71 3.43
CA ARG A 48 2.75 -17.75 2.27
C ARG A 48 3.23 -16.35 1.93
N LYS A 49 4.40 -16.28 1.29
CA LYS A 49 4.89 -15.02 0.69
C LYS A 49 3.96 -14.52 -0.41
N ILE A 50 3.78 -13.21 -0.57
CA ILE A 50 2.91 -12.61 -1.62
C ILE A 50 3.33 -13.10 -3.00
N PHE A 51 4.64 -13.13 -3.28
CA PHE A 51 5.16 -13.71 -4.52
C PHE A 51 4.65 -15.14 -4.76
N ARG A 52 4.58 -15.98 -3.72
CA ARG A 52 4.04 -17.33 -3.80
C ARG A 52 2.53 -17.35 -3.95
N LEU A 53 1.81 -16.47 -3.25
CA LEU A 53 0.37 -16.29 -3.39
C LEU A 53 0.01 -15.94 -4.84
N VAL A 54 0.68 -14.93 -5.42
CA VAL A 54 0.46 -14.49 -6.80
C VAL A 54 0.82 -15.59 -7.81
N MET A 55 1.93 -16.32 -7.62
CA MET A 55 2.29 -17.42 -8.53
C MET A 55 1.27 -18.57 -8.54
N VAL A 56 0.64 -18.87 -7.41
CA VAL A 56 -0.27 -20.02 -7.28
C VAL A 56 -1.72 -19.63 -7.60
N ASN A 57 -2.14 -18.44 -7.15
CA ASN A 57 -3.54 -18.01 -7.17
C ASN A 57 -3.80 -16.82 -8.12
N GLY A 58 -2.76 -16.27 -8.74
CA GLY A 58 -2.84 -15.09 -9.60
C GLY A 58 -2.88 -13.79 -8.81
N GLU A 59 -2.64 -12.68 -9.51
CA GLU A 59 -2.64 -11.34 -8.91
C GLU A 59 -4.00 -10.96 -8.32
N HIS A 60 -5.10 -11.44 -8.92
CA HIS A 60 -6.44 -11.15 -8.42
C HIS A 60 -6.67 -11.63 -6.98
N ALA A 61 -6.07 -12.77 -6.59
CA ALA A 61 -6.17 -13.25 -5.20
C ALA A 61 -5.44 -12.33 -4.22
N TYR A 62 -4.31 -11.75 -4.63
CA TYR A 62 -3.59 -10.76 -3.83
C TYR A 62 -4.40 -9.46 -3.70
N ARG A 63 -5.00 -8.95 -4.79
CA ARG A 63 -5.87 -7.76 -4.74
C ARG A 63 -7.10 -7.97 -3.87
N ASN A 64 -7.70 -9.16 -3.89
CA ASN A 64 -8.80 -9.49 -2.99
C ASN A 64 -8.36 -9.49 -1.52
N ALA A 65 -7.15 -9.99 -1.21
CA ALA A 65 -6.61 -9.96 0.14
C ALA A 65 -6.35 -8.53 0.64
N GLU A 66 -5.83 -7.64 -0.22
CA GLU A 66 -5.70 -6.21 0.09
C GLU A 66 -7.06 -5.57 0.37
N PHE A 67 -8.05 -5.79 -0.50
CA PHE A 67 -9.39 -5.25 -0.34
C PHE A 67 -10.07 -5.75 0.95
N GLU A 68 -9.99 -7.05 1.24
CA GLU A 68 -10.54 -7.63 2.46
C GLU A 68 -9.88 -7.04 3.72
N MET A 69 -8.56 -6.90 3.71
CA MET A 69 -7.84 -6.30 4.83
C MET A 69 -8.21 -4.83 5.01
N LEU A 70 -8.19 -4.04 3.94
CA LEU A 70 -8.56 -2.62 3.98
C LEU A 70 -9.99 -2.44 4.50
N SER A 71 -10.93 -3.25 4.02
CA SER A 71 -12.34 -3.23 4.45
C SER A 71 -12.48 -3.49 5.95
N LYS A 72 -11.74 -4.48 6.48
CA LYS A 72 -11.73 -4.76 7.92
C LYS A 72 -11.06 -3.65 8.71
N LEU A 73 -9.94 -3.11 8.24
CA LEU A 73 -9.24 -2.02 8.92
C LEU A 73 -10.13 -0.79 9.11
N VAL A 74 -11.05 -0.49 8.19
CA VAL A 74 -11.95 0.67 8.31
C VAL A 74 -13.30 0.35 8.97
N ASP A 75 -13.58 -0.90 9.28
CA ASP A 75 -14.83 -1.35 9.91
C ASP A 75 -14.67 -1.37 11.45
N PRO A 76 -15.49 -0.62 12.21
CA PRO A 76 -15.46 -0.63 13.67
C PRO A 76 -15.65 -2.02 14.30
N ALA A 77 -16.27 -2.98 13.58
CA ALA A 77 -16.41 -4.35 14.05
C ALA A 77 -15.06 -5.08 14.22
N TYR A 78 -13.97 -4.54 13.64
CA TYR A 78 -12.61 -5.08 13.67
C TYR A 78 -11.61 -4.15 14.36
N ASP A 79 -12.06 -3.26 15.25
CA ASP A 79 -11.14 -2.40 16.02
C ASP A 79 -10.22 -3.21 16.95
N HIS A 80 -10.58 -4.44 17.30
CA HIS A 80 -9.70 -5.38 18.01
C HIS A 80 -8.70 -6.12 17.09
N GLY A 81 -8.55 -5.72 15.83
CA GLY A 81 -7.60 -6.35 14.91
C GLY A 81 -8.20 -7.44 14.03
N LEU A 82 -7.32 -8.11 13.27
CA LEU A 82 -7.70 -9.00 12.16
C LEU A 82 -7.76 -10.47 12.57
N ALA A 83 -7.15 -10.82 13.69
CA ALA A 83 -7.25 -12.14 14.29
C ALA A 83 -7.89 -12.11 15.69
N LYS A 84 -8.27 -13.29 16.18
CA LYS A 84 -8.80 -13.44 17.53
C LYS A 84 -7.73 -13.05 18.56
N ASP A 85 -8.14 -12.29 19.57
CA ASP A 85 -7.29 -11.84 20.68
C ASP A 85 -6.19 -10.84 20.27
N GLU A 86 -6.33 -10.18 19.12
CA GLU A 86 -5.57 -8.96 18.80
C GLU A 86 -6.20 -7.74 19.49
N ASP A 87 -5.47 -6.63 19.53
CA ASP A 87 -6.00 -5.34 19.96
C ASP A 87 -5.31 -4.27 19.12
N TYR A 88 -6.01 -3.73 18.12
CA TYR A 88 -5.45 -2.69 17.28
C TYR A 88 -5.67 -1.35 17.95
N PRO A 89 -4.64 -0.49 18.01
CA PRO A 89 -4.83 0.83 18.57
C PRO A 89 -5.73 1.66 17.66
N GLU A 90 -6.55 2.50 18.28
CA GLU A 90 -7.46 3.42 17.59
C GLU A 90 -6.73 4.38 16.63
N THR A 91 -5.45 4.67 16.88
CA THR A 91 -4.57 5.40 15.95
C THR A 91 -3.47 4.49 15.45
N MET A 92 -3.28 4.43 14.14
CA MET A 92 -2.21 3.65 13.51
C MET A 92 -1.86 4.22 12.14
N VAL A 93 -0.65 3.92 11.68
CA VAL A 93 -0.24 4.15 10.29
C VAL A 93 -0.24 2.81 9.55
N VAL A 94 -0.89 2.77 8.39
CA VAL A 94 -1.01 1.58 7.54
C VAL A 94 -0.25 1.84 6.25
N VAL A 95 0.81 1.07 6.00
CA VAL A 95 1.57 1.11 4.73
C VAL A 95 0.95 0.12 3.77
N CYS A 96 0.35 0.62 2.69
CA CYS A 96 -0.34 -0.19 1.69
C CYS A 96 0.60 -0.77 0.64
N GLY A 97 0.17 -1.85 -0.02
CA GLY A 97 0.74 -2.31 -1.28
C GLY A 97 0.55 -1.26 -2.38
N ASP A 98 1.47 -1.19 -3.36
CA ASP A 98 1.39 -0.14 -4.40
C ASP A 98 0.16 -0.31 -5.29
N GLY A 99 -0.26 -1.56 -5.54
CA GLY A 99 -1.39 -1.86 -6.41
C GLY A 99 -2.77 -1.76 -5.75
N ILE A 100 -2.88 -1.35 -4.48
CA ILE A 100 -4.16 -1.22 -3.79
C ILE A 100 -5.13 -0.26 -4.51
N ILE A 101 -4.60 0.72 -5.23
CA ILE A 101 -5.39 1.70 -6.00
C ILE A 101 -5.93 1.14 -7.33
N LEU A 102 -5.56 -0.08 -7.71
CA LEU A 102 -6.04 -0.72 -8.93
C LEU A 102 -7.43 -1.35 -8.77
N ASP A 103 -7.88 -1.51 -7.53
CA ASP A 103 -9.23 -1.95 -7.19
C ASP A 103 -10.11 -0.73 -6.86
N GLU A 104 -11.18 -0.53 -7.61
CA GLU A 104 -12.05 0.66 -7.45
C GLU A 104 -12.74 0.68 -6.07
N MET A 105 -13.10 -0.49 -5.51
CA MET A 105 -13.72 -0.55 -4.19
C MET A 105 -12.74 -0.13 -3.08
N SER A 106 -11.48 -0.56 -3.19
CA SER A 106 -10.41 -0.13 -2.31
C SER A 106 -10.16 1.37 -2.44
N LEU A 107 -10.17 1.90 -3.66
CA LEU A 107 -10.04 3.33 -3.92
C LEU A 107 -11.16 4.15 -3.27
N GLU A 108 -12.43 3.74 -3.42
CA GLU A 108 -13.59 4.38 -2.77
C GLU A 108 -13.51 4.37 -1.25
N ILE A 109 -12.87 3.35 -0.66
CA ILE A 109 -12.60 3.31 0.79
C ILE A 109 -11.53 4.35 1.14
N LEU A 110 -10.39 4.33 0.43
CA LEU A 110 -9.24 5.21 0.68
C LEU A 110 -9.60 6.70 0.57
N GLU A 111 -10.45 7.08 -0.38
CA GLU A 111 -10.93 8.47 -0.53
C GLU A 111 -11.65 9.03 0.71
N LYS A 112 -12.22 8.15 1.54
CA LYS A 112 -12.92 8.52 2.78
C LYS A 112 -11.98 8.55 3.98
N GLN A 113 -10.73 8.10 3.81
CA GLN A 113 -9.73 8.00 4.87
C GLN A 113 -8.70 9.12 4.78
N THR A 114 -7.82 9.19 5.79
CA THR A 114 -6.63 10.05 5.71
C THR A 114 -5.54 9.30 4.95
N CYS A 115 -5.31 9.69 3.71
CA CYS A 115 -4.30 9.09 2.83
C CYS A 115 -3.12 10.03 2.61
N VAL A 116 -1.89 9.49 2.73
CA VAL A 116 -0.64 10.17 2.44
C VAL A 116 -0.04 9.53 1.19
N PHE A 117 0.04 10.30 0.12
CA PHE A 117 0.69 9.87 -1.12
C PHE A 117 2.18 10.22 -1.09
N VAL A 118 3.03 9.18 -1.12
CA VAL A 118 4.48 9.29 -1.30
C VAL A 118 4.79 9.37 -2.79
N ASP A 119 4.75 10.60 -3.30
CA ASP A 119 5.08 10.97 -4.68
C ASP A 119 6.58 11.25 -4.80
N GLU A 120 7.26 10.51 -5.67
CA GLU A 120 8.70 10.60 -5.89
C GLU A 120 9.00 10.50 -7.39
N ASP A 121 10.18 10.97 -7.79
CA ASP A 121 10.61 10.91 -9.19
C ASP A 121 10.65 9.44 -9.68
N PRO A 122 9.89 9.08 -10.74
CA PRO A 122 9.83 7.70 -11.22
C PRO A 122 11.18 7.16 -11.73
N GLU A 123 12.12 8.03 -12.11
CA GLU A 123 13.49 7.61 -12.43
C GLU A 123 14.23 7.12 -11.19
N VAL A 124 14.04 7.78 -10.05
CA VAL A 124 14.60 7.34 -8.75
C VAL A 124 13.92 6.05 -8.30
N LEU A 125 12.60 5.94 -8.48
CA LEU A 125 11.85 4.74 -8.13
C LEU A 125 12.36 3.53 -8.94
N TRP A 126 12.55 3.71 -10.24
CA TRP A 126 13.09 2.68 -11.13
C TRP A 126 14.46 2.17 -10.66
N GLU A 127 15.38 3.09 -10.34
CA GLU A 127 16.73 2.71 -9.87
C GLU A 127 16.72 1.87 -8.60
N ARG A 128 15.71 2.03 -7.73
CA ARG A 128 15.56 1.22 -6.51
C ARG A 128 15.08 -0.21 -6.77
N VAL A 129 14.32 -0.43 -7.85
CA VAL A 129 13.57 -1.68 -8.06
C VAL A 129 13.96 -2.46 -9.31
N LYS A 130 14.76 -1.89 -10.21
CA LYS A 130 15.13 -2.49 -11.51
C LYS A 130 15.75 -3.88 -11.42
N ASP A 131 16.43 -4.18 -10.30
CA ASP A 131 17.14 -5.44 -10.05
C ASP A 131 16.42 -6.33 -9.01
N ASP A 132 15.23 -5.93 -8.52
CA ASP A 132 14.48 -6.69 -7.53
C ASP A 132 13.64 -7.80 -8.19
N SER A 133 14.10 -9.04 -8.05
CA SER A 133 13.45 -10.23 -8.60
C SER A 133 12.26 -10.74 -7.76
N THR A 134 11.96 -10.12 -6.63
CA THR A 134 10.87 -10.52 -5.72
C THR A 134 9.55 -9.83 -6.03
N ILE A 135 9.58 -8.77 -6.84
CA ILE A 135 8.41 -8.02 -7.25
C ILE A 135 7.46 -8.92 -8.07
N PRO A 136 6.19 -9.07 -7.65
CA PRO A 136 5.29 -10.06 -8.25
C PRO A 136 4.68 -9.64 -9.60
N TYR A 137 5.10 -8.51 -10.18
CA TYR A 137 4.46 -7.91 -11.35
C TYR A 137 4.88 -8.54 -12.68
N PHE A 138 3.89 -9.09 -13.40
CA PHE A 138 4.08 -9.64 -14.75
C PHE A 138 4.62 -8.60 -15.75
N PHE A 139 4.26 -7.32 -15.61
CA PHE A 139 4.75 -6.28 -16.54
C PHE A 139 6.26 -6.00 -16.44
N MET A 140 6.92 -6.46 -15.37
CA MET A 140 8.38 -6.40 -15.21
C MET A 140 9.10 -7.67 -15.69
N ALA A 141 8.37 -8.64 -16.28
CA ALA A 141 8.91 -9.94 -16.69
C ALA A 141 9.64 -9.94 -18.06
N SER A 142 9.84 -8.79 -18.72
CA SER A 142 10.63 -8.72 -19.97
C SER A 142 12.10 -9.10 -19.74
N PHE A 143 12.80 -9.61 -20.75
CA PHE A 143 14.26 -9.80 -20.70
C PHE A 143 15.03 -8.54 -21.11
N ASN A 144 14.34 -7.51 -21.61
CA ASN A 144 14.94 -6.24 -22.03
C ASN A 144 14.74 -5.16 -20.94
N GLN A 145 15.85 -4.65 -20.40
CA GLN A 145 15.83 -3.63 -19.35
C GLN A 145 15.23 -2.29 -19.83
N GLU A 146 15.44 -1.90 -21.09
CA GLU A 146 14.86 -0.67 -21.65
C GLU A 146 13.34 -0.78 -21.76
N GLU A 147 12.83 -1.94 -22.17
CA GLU A 147 11.39 -2.21 -22.23
C GLU A 147 10.76 -2.24 -20.83
N LYS A 148 11.43 -2.88 -19.86
CA LYS A 148 10.99 -2.83 -18.45
C LYS A 148 10.88 -1.41 -17.94
N LYS A 149 11.92 -0.60 -18.19
CA LYS A 149 11.95 0.80 -17.76
C LYS A 149 10.82 1.58 -18.42
N LYS A 150 10.64 1.43 -19.73
CA LYS A 150 9.53 2.09 -20.45
C LYS A 150 8.18 1.73 -19.84
N ASN A 151 7.90 0.43 -19.65
CA ASN A 151 6.65 -0.02 -19.04
C ASN A 151 6.48 0.55 -17.62
N PHE A 152 7.54 0.53 -16.81
CA PHE A 152 7.53 1.08 -15.46
C PHE A 152 7.10 2.55 -15.43
N LEU A 153 7.68 3.37 -16.32
CA LEU A 153 7.37 4.79 -16.45
C LEU A 153 5.95 5.02 -16.97
N ASP A 154 5.52 4.27 -18.00
CA ASP A 154 4.16 4.37 -18.56
C ASP A 154 3.10 4.02 -17.48
N PHE A 155 3.32 2.96 -16.70
CA PHE A 155 2.42 2.59 -15.61
C PHE A 155 2.42 3.61 -14.48
N HIS A 156 3.57 4.20 -14.16
CA HIS A 156 3.62 5.29 -13.19
C HIS A 156 2.77 6.48 -13.65
N GLU A 157 2.90 6.90 -14.91
CA GLU A 157 2.11 8.01 -15.46
C GLU A 157 0.61 7.75 -15.38
N ILE A 158 0.17 6.53 -15.69
CA ILE A 158 -1.25 6.14 -15.63
C ILE A 158 -1.76 6.05 -14.18
N ARG A 159 -0.95 5.56 -13.25
CA ARG A 159 -1.37 5.33 -11.86
C ARG A 159 -1.25 6.57 -10.97
N ARG A 160 -0.36 7.51 -11.29
CA ARG A 160 -0.14 8.72 -10.50
C ARG A 160 -1.43 9.54 -10.26
N PRO A 161 -2.28 9.81 -11.27
CA PRO A 161 -3.57 10.46 -11.04
C PRO A 161 -4.49 9.70 -10.08
N VAL A 162 -4.42 8.36 -10.06
CA VAL A 162 -5.23 7.52 -9.17
C VAL A 162 -4.73 7.63 -7.72
N TYR A 163 -3.41 7.66 -7.48
CA TYR A 163 -2.88 7.98 -6.15
C TYR A 163 -3.26 9.39 -5.69
N MET A 164 -3.22 10.37 -6.59
CA MET A 164 -3.65 11.74 -6.28
C MET A 164 -5.13 11.79 -5.88
N ARG A 165 -6.00 11.09 -6.61
CA ARG A 165 -7.43 10.93 -6.30
C ARG A 165 -7.63 10.32 -4.91
N ALA A 166 -6.95 9.20 -4.62
CA ALA A 166 -7.01 8.54 -3.31
C ALA A 166 -6.59 9.47 -2.15
N ALA A 167 -5.63 10.36 -2.39
CA ALA A 167 -5.15 11.34 -1.41
C ALA A 167 -5.91 12.68 -1.43
N GLY A 168 -6.92 12.86 -2.28
CA GLY A 168 -7.67 14.11 -2.43
C GLY A 168 -6.83 15.30 -2.95
N LEU A 169 -5.80 15.00 -3.74
CA LEU A 169 -4.83 15.95 -4.33
C LEU A 169 -5.12 16.30 -5.79
N ASP A 170 -6.23 15.82 -6.34
CA ASP A 170 -6.65 15.93 -7.75
C ASP A 170 -7.34 17.27 -8.11
N LYS A 171 -7.16 18.32 -7.30
CA LYS A 171 -7.82 19.62 -7.44
C LYS A 171 -7.03 20.65 -8.26
#